data_AF-A0A944XRM8-F1
#
_entry.id   AF-A0A944XRM8-F1
#
_cell.length_a   1.000
_cell.length_b   1.000
_cell.length_c   1.000
_cell.angle_alpha   90.00
_cell.angle_beta   90.00
_cell.angle_gamma   90.00
#
_symmetry.space_group_name_H-M   'P 1'
#
loop_
_entity.id
_entity.type
_entity.pdbx_description
1 polymer ?
#
loop_
_entity_poly.entity_id
_entity_poly.type
_entity_poly.pdbx_seq_one_letter_code
_entity_poly.pdbx_strand_id
1 'polypeptide(L)'
;MPAKLTLNKLAENLILKSNTSFSSDDFEKKILKLWHQEIPTSTLKRLKKKLSSHNYLIETNGNSFLPIPLALQKIKNLPLSIRLNSFEINNKVFFPGHRLIPFISNQKKESDLTFLYSESKEIAKQKLPFLIEDILPYYQYSSSVHFPDEIKLNNWALKKSSLLVTAWDITHIIHKNKLKEGDFLCIKLANYEKGIFQVQSCYKMTMDLAR
;
A
#
# COMPACT_ATOMS: atom_id res chain seq x y z
N MET A 1 17.69 -30.31 9.85
CA MET A 1 17.64 -30.73 8.44
C MET A 1 16.95 -29.64 7.62
N PRO A 2 17.53 -29.16 6.50
CA PRO A 2 16.85 -28.17 5.68
C PRO A 2 15.56 -28.75 5.09
N ALA A 3 14.47 -27.98 5.15
CA ALA A 3 13.17 -28.42 4.66
C ALA A 3 13.25 -28.80 3.17
N LYS A 4 12.76 -29.99 2.81
CA LYS A 4 12.70 -30.50 1.43
C LYS A 4 12.05 -29.45 0.52
N LEU A 5 12.73 -29.07 -0.56
CA LEU A 5 12.22 -28.09 -1.52
C LEU A 5 11.02 -28.70 -2.25
N THR A 6 9.85 -28.09 -2.11
CA THR A 6 8.65 -28.47 -2.87
C THR A 6 8.56 -27.63 -4.14
N LEU A 7 7.87 -28.15 -5.17
CA LEU A 7 7.66 -27.41 -6.42
C LEU A 7 6.95 -26.07 -6.20
N ASN A 8 5.99 -26.01 -5.28
CA ASN A 8 5.34 -24.76 -4.89
C ASN A 8 6.33 -23.77 -4.25
N LYS A 9 7.24 -24.25 -3.40
CA LYS A 9 8.26 -23.41 -2.76
C LYS A 9 9.30 -22.92 -3.77
N LEU A 10 9.65 -23.74 -4.77
CA LEU A 10 10.49 -23.32 -5.89
C LEU A 10 9.81 -22.21 -6.70
N ALA A 11 8.55 -22.41 -7.08
CA ALA A 11 7.74 -21.44 -7.81
C ALA A 11 7.66 -20.10 -7.06
N GLU A 12 7.36 -20.15 -5.76
CA GLU A 12 7.32 -18.97 -4.88
C GLU A 12 8.67 -18.24 -4.84
N ASN A 13 9.76 -18.97 -4.63
CA ASN A 13 11.10 -18.38 -4.59
C ASN A 13 11.49 -17.71 -5.91
N LEU A 14 11.05 -18.25 -7.05
CA LEU A 14 11.28 -17.64 -8.36
C LEU A 14 10.56 -16.31 -8.51
N ILE A 15 9.33 -16.20 -7.99
CA ILE A 15 8.55 -14.96 -8.00
C ILE A 15 9.22 -13.92 -7.09
N LEU A 16 9.49 -14.28 -5.84
CA LEU A 16 10.04 -13.36 -4.83
C LEU A 16 11.45 -12.84 -5.18
N LYS A 17 12.26 -13.65 -5.88
CA LYS A 17 13.61 -13.26 -6.32
C LYS A 17 13.62 -12.59 -7.70
N SER A 18 12.47 -12.44 -8.36
CA SER A 18 12.41 -11.84 -9.68
C SER A 18 12.66 -10.33 -9.61
N ASN A 19 13.60 -9.85 -10.41
CA ASN A 19 13.96 -8.44 -10.55
C ASN A 19 13.78 -7.91 -11.98
N THR A 20 13.20 -8.72 -12.86
CA THR A 20 12.97 -8.43 -14.28
C THR A 20 11.54 -8.84 -14.64
N SER A 21 10.93 -8.14 -15.59
CA SER A 21 9.65 -8.58 -16.15
C SER A 21 9.80 -9.94 -16.83
N PHE A 22 8.77 -10.78 -16.76
CA PHE A 22 8.80 -12.12 -17.35
C PHE A 22 7.42 -12.55 -17.83
N SER A 23 7.37 -13.45 -18.80
CA SER A 23 6.12 -14.09 -19.22
C SER A 23 5.83 -15.38 -18.42
N SER A 24 4.58 -15.84 -18.48
CA SER A 24 4.21 -17.14 -17.91
C SER A 24 5.03 -18.30 -18.53
N ASP A 25 5.45 -18.16 -19.79
CA ASP A 25 6.27 -19.16 -20.48
C ASP A 25 7.73 -19.10 -20.04
N ASP A 26 8.28 -17.91 -19.76
CA ASP A 26 9.61 -17.77 -19.16
C ASP A 26 9.66 -18.38 -17.75
N PHE A 27 8.57 -18.20 -16.99
CA PHE A 27 8.41 -18.80 -15.67
C PHE A 27 8.38 -20.32 -15.75
N GLU A 28 7.59 -20.89 -16.67
CA GLU A 28 7.52 -22.33 -16.93
C GLU A 28 8.90 -22.90 -17.33
N LYS A 29 9.60 -22.26 -18.28
CA LYS A 29 10.95 -22.66 -18.69
C LYS A 29 11.93 -22.68 -17.52
N LYS A 30 11.90 -21.66 -16.65
CA LYS A 30 12.75 -21.61 -15.45
C LYS A 30 12.42 -22.71 -14.44
N ILE A 31 11.14 -23.00 -14.22
CA ILE A 31 10.72 -24.10 -13.33
C ILE A 31 11.21 -25.45 -13.86
N LEU A 32 10.98 -25.75 -15.14
CA LEU A 32 11.40 -27.01 -15.75
C LEU A 32 12.93 -27.19 -15.66
N LYS A 33 13.68 -26.11 -15.91
CA LYS A 33 15.13 -26.11 -15.82
C LYS A 33 15.67 -26.42 -14.41
N LEU A 34 14.98 -25.97 -13.36
CA LEU A 34 15.45 -26.09 -11.97
C LEU A 34 14.89 -27.29 -11.21
N TRP A 35 13.72 -27.82 -11.59
CA TRP A 35 13.08 -28.92 -10.87
C TRP A 35 13.69 -30.29 -11.20
N HIS A 36 14.26 -30.45 -12.41
CA HIS A 36 14.96 -31.66 -12.88
C HIS A 36 14.15 -32.99 -12.83
N GLN A 37 12.84 -32.93 -12.59
CA GLN A 37 11.92 -34.06 -12.64
C GLN A 37 10.74 -33.72 -13.58
N GLU A 38 10.04 -34.74 -14.05
CA GLU A 38 8.80 -34.52 -14.80
C GLU A 38 7.74 -33.83 -13.92
N ILE A 39 7.11 -32.80 -14.50
CA ILE A 39 6.00 -32.10 -13.86
C ILE A 39 4.75 -32.36 -14.72
N PRO A 40 3.66 -32.89 -14.15
CA PRO A 40 2.41 -33.04 -14.87
C PRO A 40 1.94 -31.71 -15.45
N THR A 41 1.46 -31.72 -16.70
CA THR A 41 0.95 -30.51 -17.38
C THR A 41 -0.14 -29.79 -16.60
N SER A 42 -1.00 -30.53 -15.90
CA SER A 42 -2.03 -29.98 -15.01
C SER A 42 -1.44 -29.17 -13.86
N THR A 43 -0.32 -29.61 -13.29
CA THR A 43 0.40 -28.91 -12.23
C THR A 43 1.05 -27.64 -12.76
N LEU A 44 1.67 -27.66 -13.94
CA LEU A 44 2.24 -26.46 -14.58
C LEU A 44 1.15 -25.42 -14.86
N LYS A 45 0.02 -25.83 -15.45
CA LYS A 45 -1.14 -24.95 -15.68
C LYS A 45 -1.62 -24.30 -14.38
N ARG A 46 -1.68 -25.06 -13.28
CA ARG A 46 -2.06 -24.53 -11.96
C ARG A 46 -1.05 -23.50 -11.43
N LEU A 47 0.25 -23.74 -11.61
CA LEU A 47 1.29 -22.77 -11.20
C LEU A 47 1.21 -21.48 -12.01
N LYS A 48 1.03 -21.57 -13.33
CA LYS A 48 0.85 -20.40 -14.21
C LYS A 48 -0.37 -19.57 -13.82
N LYS A 49 -1.51 -20.24 -13.55
CA LYS A 49 -2.74 -19.56 -13.13
C LYS A 49 -2.58 -18.76 -11.82
N LYS A 50 -1.67 -19.17 -10.93
CA LYS A 50 -1.39 -18.44 -9.68
C LYS A 50 -0.68 -17.11 -9.91
N LEU A 51 0.02 -16.92 -11.04
CA LEU A 51 0.77 -15.69 -11.31
C LEU A 51 -0.14 -14.46 -11.35
N SER A 52 -1.31 -14.57 -12.01
CA SER A 52 -2.30 -13.48 -12.12
C SER A 52 -2.92 -13.03 -10.81
N SER A 53 -2.91 -13.89 -9.78
CA SER A 53 -3.44 -13.57 -8.46
C SER A 53 -2.33 -13.41 -7.41
N HIS A 54 -1.07 -13.32 -7.83
CA HIS A 54 0.05 -13.28 -6.91
C HIS A 54 0.32 -11.85 -6.43
N ASN A 55 0.27 -11.60 -5.12
CA ASN A 55 0.38 -10.26 -4.56
C ASN A 55 1.73 -9.56 -4.80
N TYR A 56 2.76 -10.27 -5.28
CA TYR A 56 4.08 -9.70 -5.66
C TYR A 56 4.22 -9.37 -7.14
N LEU A 57 3.18 -9.62 -7.95
CA LEU A 57 3.21 -9.45 -9.40
C LEU A 57 2.10 -8.51 -9.85
N ILE A 58 2.43 -7.66 -10.82
CA ILE A 58 1.48 -6.85 -11.57
C ILE A 58 1.37 -7.46 -12.96
N GLU A 59 0.18 -7.91 -13.33
CA GLU A 59 -0.09 -8.37 -14.69
C GLU A 59 -0.14 -7.16 -15.65
N THR A 60 0.51 -7.28 -16.81
CA THR A 60 0.65 -6.17 -17.77
C THR A 60 -0.03 -6.46 -19.11
N ASN A 61 0.21 -7.63 -19.71
CA ASN A 61 -0.28 -7.98 -21.05
C ASN A 61 -0.88 -9.41 -21.11
N GLY A 62 -1.71 -9.83 -20.15
CA GLY A 62 -2.38 -11.14 -20.14
C GLY A 62 -1.48 -12.35 -19.83
N ASN A 63 -0.22 -12.29 -20.24
CA ASN A 63 0.78 -13.33 -20.08
C ASN A 63 2.10 -12.81 -19.50
N SER A 64 2.19 -11.50 -19.22
CA SER A 64 3.42 -10.83 -18.78
C SER A 64 3.24 -10.22 -17.40
N PHE A 65 4.24 -10.41 -16.55
CA PHE A 65 4.22 -10.03 -15.15
C PHE A 65 5.39 -9.10 -14.82
N LEU A 66 5.08 -8.04 -14.09
CA LEU A 66 6.03 -7.08 -13.55
C LEU A 66 6.16 -7.31 -12.03
N PRO A 67 7.33 -7.70 -11.51
CA PRO A 67 7.55 -7.80 -10.07
C PRO A 67 7.39 -6.45 -9.37
N ILE A 68 6.72 -6.43 -8.22
CA ILE A 68 6.57 -5.22 -7.38
C ILE A 68 7.91 -4.54 -7.09
N PRO A 69 9.00 -5.24 -6.69
CA PRO A 69 10.28 -4.58 -6.45
C PRO A 69 10.80 -3.78 -7.66
N LEU A 70 10.59 -4.30 -8.88
CA LEU A 70 10.97 -3.61 -10.11
C LEU A 70 10.07 -2.40 -10.39
N ALA A 71 8.76 -2.53 -10.18
CA ALA A 71 7.83 -1.41 -10.30
C ALA A 71 8.22 -0.27 -9.35
N LEU A 72 8.47 -0.60 -8.07
CA LEU A 72 8.89 0.35 -7.04
C LEU A 72 10.20 1.05 -7.38
N GLN A 73 11.18 0.34 -7.95
CA GLN A 73 12.43 1.00 -8.38
C GLN A 73 12.20 2.11 -9.41
N LYS A 74 11.20 1.95 -10.30
CA LYS A 74 10.86 2.96 -11.31
C LYS A 74 10.15 4.17 -10.71
N ILE A 75 9.37 3.98 -9.65
CA ILE A 75 8.53 5.03 -9.04
C ILE A 75 9.04 5.54 -7.69
N LYS A 76 10.15 5.01 -7.16
CA LYS A 76 10.68 5.35 -5.81
C LYS A 76 10.92 6.84 -5.58
N ASN A 77 11.11 7.61 -6.65
CA ASN A 77 11.37 9.04 -6.60
C ASN A 77 10.14 9.89 -6.90
N LEU A 78 9.00 9.28 -7.25
CA LEU A 78 7.77 9.98 -7.52
C LEU A 78 7.11 10.38 -6.19
N PRO A 79 6.96 11.69 -5.92
CA PRO A 79 6.13 12.12 -4.80
C PRO A 79 4.65 11.94 -5.15
N LEU A 80 3.88 11.41 -4.21
CA LEU A 80 2.43 11.34 -4.26
C LEU A 80 1.86 12.59 -3.61
N SER A 81 1.16 13.41 -4.39
CA SER A 81 0.50 14.60 -3.87
C SER A 81 -0.88 14.23 -3.34
N ILE A 82 -1.03 14.26 -2.02
CA ILE A 82 -2.29 13.98 -1.35
C ILE A 82 -2.93 15.30 -0.92
N ARG A 83 -4.09 15.61 -1.52
CA ARG A 83 -4.89 16.77 -1.16
C ARG A 83 -5.54 16.55 0.21
N LEU A 84 -5.39 17.53 1.10
CA LEU A 84 -6.08 17.58 2.39
C LEU A 84 -7.46 18.18 2.22
N ASN A 85 -8.48 17.55 2.79
CA ASN A 85 -9.85 18.09 2.83
C ASN A 85 -10.12 18.85 4.13
N SER A 86 -11.30 19.45 4.24
CA SER A 86 -11.76 20.15 5.45
C SER A 86 -11.73 19.24 6.68
N PHE A 87 -12.11 17.97 6.55
CA PHE A 87 -12.15 17.04 7.68
C PHE A 87 -10.76 16.79 8.28
N GLU A 88 -9.75 16.49 7.45
CA GLU A 88 -8.36 16.30 7.88
C GLU A 88 -7.78 17.57 8.52
N ILE A 89 -8.04 18.74 7.92
CA ILE A 89 -7.57 20.04 8.43
C ILE A 89 -8.21 20.37 9.77
N ASN A 90 -9.52 20.21 9.90
CA ASN A 90 -10.27 20.56 11.11
C ASN A 90 -9.92 19.63 12.28
N ASN A 91 -9.78 18.33 12.02
CA ASN A 91 -9.41 17.35 13.03
C ASN A 91 -7.88 17.26 13.24
N LYS A 92 -7.09 17.96 12.42
CA LYS A 92 -5.62 17.98 12.45
C LYS A 92 -4.97 16.61 12.32
N VAL A 93 -5.61 15.73 11.56
CA VAL A 93 -5.19 14.35 11.36
C VAL A 93 -5.04 14.02 9.88
N PHE A 94 -4.17 13.06 9.59
CA PHE A 94 -3.99 12.49 8.25
C PHE A 94 -4.38 11.01 8.25
N PHE A 95 -5.12 10.60 7.21
CA PHE A 95 -5.53 9.21 6.99
C PHE A 95 -4.92 8.66 5.70
N PRO A 96 -4.02 7.67 5.72
CA PRO A 96 -3.51 7.06 4.50
C PRO A 96 -4.64 6.54 3.60
N GLY A 97 -5.49 5.66 4.14
CA GLY A 97 -6.61 5.04 3.44
C GLY A 97 -6.22 4.48 2.06
N HIS A 98 -7.20 4.45 1.15
CA HIS A 98 -7.02 3.98 -0.21
C HIS A 98 -5.95 4.74 -1.01
N ARG A 99 -5.60 5.96 -0.60
CA ARG A 99 -4.64 6.83 -1.29
C ARG A 99 -3.22 6.24 -1.28
N LEU A 100 -2.90 5.38 -0.31
CA LEU A 100 -1.57 4.76 -0.20
C LEU A 100 -1.55 3.24 -0.38
N ILE A 101 -2.69 2.56 -0.48
CA ILE A 101 -2.77 1.08 -0.57
C ILE A 101 -1.82 0.47 -1.60
N PRO A 102 -1.67 0.99 -2.83
CA PRO A 102 -0.74 0.41 -3.80
C PRO A 102 0.74 0.44 -3.37
N PHE A 103 1.08 1.20 -2.34
CA PHE A 103 2.43 1.41 -1.82
C PHE A 103 2.63 0.81 -0.42
N ILE A 104 1.64 0.09 0.11
CA ILE A 104 1.75 -0.66 1.36
C ILE A 104 2.23 -2.07 1.02
N SER A 105 3.30 -2.52 1.68
CA SER A 105 3.74 -3.92 1.54
C SER A 105 2.64 -4.88 1.98
N ASN A 106 2.46 -5.97 1.24
CA ASN A 106 1.48 -7.02 1.56
C ASN A 106 1.65 -7.64 2.95
N GLN A 107 2.81 -7.42 3.59
CA GLN A 107 3.12 -7.89 4.95
C GLN A 107 2.79 -6.86 6.04
N LYS A 108 2.25 -5.69 5.67
CA LYS A 108 2.00 -4.56 6.56
C LYS A 108 0.53 -4.19 6.55
N LYS A 109 0.03 -3.80 7.73
CA LYS A 109 -1.23 -3.09 7.88
C LYS A 109 -0.99 -1.59 7.79
N GLU A 110 -2.06 -0.83 7.54
CA GLU A 110 -1.99 0.63 7.54
C GLU A 110 -1.49 1.17 8.89
N SER A 111 -1.90 0.54 10.00
CA SER A 111 -1.42 0.90 11.35
C SER A 111 0.08 0.72 11.55
N ASP A 112 0.76 -0.08 10.73
CA ASP A 112 2.19 -0.35 10.82
C ASP A 112 3.03 0.72 10.10
N LEU A 113 2.39 1.62 9.36
CA LEU A 113 3.09 2.65 8.60
C LEU A 113 3.79 3.66 9.52
N THR A 114 4.88 4.22 9.00
CA THR A 114 5.64 5.29 9.64
C THR A 114 5.79 6.44 8.65
N PHE A 115 5.42 7.63 9.10
CA PHE A 115 5.58 8.85 8.32
C PHE A 115 6.61 9.75 8.99
N LEU A 116 7.60 10.18 8.22
CA LEU A 116 8.69 11.02 8.67
C LEU A 116 8.53 12.42 8.08
N TYR A 117 8.50 13.44 8.92
CA TYR A 117 8.46 14.84 8.54
C TYR A 117 9.81 15.52 8.79
N SER A 118 10.27 16.37 7.86
CA SER A 118 11.61 16.99 7.93
C SER A 118 12.73 15.93 8.05
N GLU A 119 13.91 16.28 8.57
CA GLU A 119 15.07 15.41 8.88
C GLU A 119 14.74 14.21 9.81
N SER A 120 13.82 13.34 9.39
CA SER A 120 13.43 12.07 10.01
C SER A 120 12.63 12.14 11.32
N LYS A 121 11.91 13.24 11.60
CA LYS A 121 11.01 13.26 12.77
C LYS A 121 9.74 12.47 12.47
N GLU A 122 9.50 11.39 13.19
CA GLU A 122 8.27 10.62 13.05
C GLU A 122 7.04 11.46 13.46
N ILE A 123 6.01 11.41 12.60
CA ILE A 123 4.71 11.98 12.88
C ILE A 123 3.99 11.02 13.83
N ALA A 124 3.56 11.53 14.98
CA ALA A 124 2.86 10.72 15.97
C ALA A 124 1.56 10.15 15.38
N LYS A 125 1.33 8.85 15.55
CA LYS A 125 0.07 8.20 15.21
C LYS A 125 -0.74 7.90 16.44
N GLN A 126 -2.05 7.99 16.32
CA GLN A 126 -3.02 7.81 17.38
C GLN A 126 -4.17 6.96 16.87
N LYS A 127 -4.79 6.20 17.76
CA LYS A 127 -5.98 5.40 17.44
C LYS A 127 -7.20 6.13 17.95
N LEU A 128 -8.01 6.68 17.06
CA LEU A 128 -9.09 7.63 17.37
C LEU A 128 -10.44 7.16 16.80
N PRO A 129 -11.55 7.36 17.53
CA PRO A 129 -12.88 7.05 17.02
C PRO A 129 -13.38 8.16 16.10
N PHE A 130 -13.86 7.80 14.91
CA PHE A 130 -14.53 8.70 13.98
C PHE A 130 -15.86 8.12 13.52
N LEU A 131 -16.87 8.95 13.28
CA LEU A 131 -18.15 8.48 12.75
C LEU A 131 -17.92 7.69 11.46
N ILE A 132 -18.69 6.61 11.29
CA ILE A 132 -18.55 5.73 10.11
C ILE A 132 -18.70 6.54 8.82
N GLU A 133 -19.67 7.46 8.77
CA GLU A 133 -19.94 8.28 7.58
C GLU A 133 -18.80 9.23 7.21
N ASP A 134 -18.09 9.75 8.21
CA ASP A 134 -16.98 10.69 7.99
C ASP A 134 -15.72 10.00 7.47
N ILE A 135 -15.51 8.74 7.88
CA ILE A 135 -14.27 8.01 7.62
C ILE A 135 -14.36 7.05 6.44
N LEU A 136 -15.56 6.59 6.09
CA LEU A 136 -15.78 5.67 4.98
C LEU A 136 -15.19 6.17 3.64
N PRO A 137 -15.23 7.47 3.28
CA PRO A 137 -14.65 7.96 2.03
C PRO A 137 -13.15 7.66 1.89
N TYR A 138 -12.39 7.57 3.00
CA TYR A 138 -10.96 7.25 2.95
C TYR A 138 -10.71 5.77 2.68
N TYR A 139 -11.68 4.88 2.89
CA TYR A 139 -11.53 3.43 2.77
C TYR A 139 -12.38 2.80 1.66
N GLN A 140 -13.06 3.59 0.82
CA GLN A 140 -13.98 3.10 -0.20
C GLN A 140 -13.37 2.11 -1.20
N TYR A 141 -12.08 2.27 -1.52
CA TYR A 141 -11.35 1.37 -2.43
C TYR A 141 -10.38 0.43 -1.70
N SER A 142 -10.55 0.28 -0.39
CA SER A 142 -9.71 -0.59 0.41
C SER A 142 -10.16 -2.04 0.30
N SER A 143 -9.20 -2.95 0.16
CA SER A 143 -9.47 -4.37 0.40
C SER A 143 -9.75 -4.60 1.89
N SER A 144 -10.37 -5.73 2.21
CA SER A 144 -10.67 -6.10 3.61
C SER A 144 -9.42 -6.13 4.51
N VAL A 145 -8.22 -6.34 3.93
CA VAL A 145 -6.95 -6.35 4.67
C VAL A 145 -6.56 -4.95 5.16
N HIS A 146 -6.99 -3.90 4.46
CA HIS A 146 -6.68 -2.50 4.78
C HIS A 146 -7.88 -1.73 5.35
N PHE A 147 -9.03 -2.38 5.53
CA PHE A 147 -10.20 -1.75 6.11
C PHE A 147 -10.14 -1.78 7.65
N PRO A 148 -10.46 -0.70 8.37
CA PRO A 148 -10.56 -0.71 9.83
C PRO A 148 -11.69 -1.63 10.30
N ASP A 149 -11.39 -2.64 11.10
CA ASP A 149 -12.33 -3.67 11.54
C ASP A 149 -12.90 -3.43 12.95
N GLU A 150 -12.40 -2.42 13.67
CA GLU A 150 -12.85 -2.10 15.02
C GLU A 150 -13.98 -1.06 15.04
N ILE A 151 -15.19 -1.53 15.34
CA ILE A 151 -16.40 -0.70 15.43
C ILE A 151 -16.78 -0.47 16.89
N LYS A 152 -16.98 0.80 17.27
CA LYS A 152 -17.69 1.17 18.50
C LYS A 152 -19.14 1.42 18.17
N LEU A 153 -19.99 0.43 18.46
CA LEU A 153 -21.42 0.50 18.22
C LEU A 153 -22.10 1.41 19.26
N ASN A 154 -22.98 2.28 18.76
CA ASN A 154 -23.92 3.00 19.59
C ASN A 154 -25.28 2.31 19.50
N ASN A 155 -25.62 1.52 20.52
CA ASN A 155 -26.84 0.72 20.57
C ASN A 155 -28.14 1.56 20.62
N TRP A 156 -28.03 2.85 20.94
CA TRP A 156 -29.18 3.76 21.04
C TRP A 156 -29.39 4.57 19.77
N ALA A 157 -28.32 4.85 19.02
CA ALA A 157 -28.35 5.56 17.76
C ALA A 157 -27.28 5.01 16.83
N LEU A 158 -27.61 4.02 16.00
CA LEU A 158 -26.67 3.33 15.12
C LEU A 158 -25.87 4.29 14.22
N LYS A 159 -26.48 5.40 13.76
CA LYS A 159 -25.81 6.45 12.97
C LYS A 159 -24.66 7.15 13.70
N LYS A 160 -24.64 7.10 15.03
CA LYS A 160 -23.58 7.63 15.90
C LYS A 160 -22.53 6.58 16.26
N SER A 161 -22.53 5.43 15.58
CA SER A 161 -21.46 4.44 15.70
C SER A 161 -20.19 4.95 15.02
N SER A 162 -19.05 4.57 15.56
CA SER A 162 -17.75 5.06 15.09
C SER A 162 -16.81 3.91 14.74
N LEU A 163 -15.95 4.11 13.74
CA LEU A 163 -14.79 3.26 13.50
C LEU A 163 -13.61 3.78 14.30
N LEU A 164 -12.87 2.85 14.89
CA LEU A 164 -11.62 3.14 15.58
C LEU A 164 -10.47 3.02 14.57
N VAL A 165 -9.91 4.15 14.17
CA VAL A 165 -8.96 4.25 13.05
C VAL A 165 -7.62 4.80 13.50
N THR A 166 -6.52 4.30 12.93
CA THR A 166 -5.19 4.90 13.12
C THR A 166 -5.05 6.12 12.23
N ALA A 167 -4.75 7.26 12.85
CA ALA A 167 -4.54 8.53 12.16
C ALA A 167 -3.24 9.18 12.63
N TRP A 168 -2.65 10.03 11.80
CA TRP A 168 -1.39 10.72 12.09
C TRP A 168 -1.66 12.17 12.47
N ASP A 169 -1.13 12.61 13.60
CA ASP A 169 -1.27 13.99 14.08
C ASP A 169 -0.40 14.93 13.25
N ILE A 170 -1.04 15.68 12.36
CA ILE A 170 -0.40 16.64 11.48
C ILE A 170 -0.51 18.08 12.00
N THR A 171 -0.92 18.29 13.26
CA THR A 171 -1.08 19.61 13.89
C THR A 171 0.15 20.49 13.69
N HIS A 172 1.34 19.98 14.00
CA HIS A 172 2.59 20.72 13.84
C HIS A 172 2.87 21.08 12.36
N ILE A 173 2.54 20.20 11.41
CA ILE A 173 2.76 20.43 9.98
C ILE A 173 1.81 21.52 9.47
N ILE A 174 0.54 21.47 9.88
CA ILE A 174 -0.47 22.48 9.56
C ILE A 174 -0.02 23.85 10.09
N HIS A 175 0.34 23.95 11.37
CA HIS A 175 0.72 25.23 11.96
C HIS A 175 2.02 25.78 11.38
N LYS A 176 3.05 24.95 11.21
CA LYS A 176 4.36 25.37 10.68
C LYS A 176 4.25 25.91 9.25
N ASN A 177 3.46 25.25 8.40
CA ASN A 177 3.34 25.60 6.98
C ASN A 177 2.05 26.36 6.64
N LYS A 178 1.24 26.72 7.65
CA LYS A 178 -0.04 27.43 7.47
C LYS A 178 -0.97 26.74 6.45
N LEU A 179 -1.02 25.41 6.47
CA LEU A 179 -1.82 24.62 5.53
C LEU A 179 -3.31 24.88 5.72
N LYS A 180 -4.05 24.88 4.61
CA LYS A 180 -5.50 25.02 4.58
C LYS A 180 -6.13 23.89 3.78
N GLU A 181 -7.46 23.83 3.82
CA GLU A 181 -8.22 22.93 2.96
C GLU A 181 -7.81 23.09 1.49
N GLY A 182 -7.54 21.97 0.85
CA GLY A 182 -7.14 21.90 -0.54
C GLY A 182 -5.65 22.06 -0.81
N ASP A 183 -4.83 22.34 0.21
CA ASP A 183 -3.38 22.15 0.13
C ASP A 183 -3.00 20.66 0.16
N PHE A 184 -1.72 20.37 -0.04
CA PHE A 184 -1.24 19.02 -0.29
C PHE A 184 -0.15 18.60 0.70
N LEU A 185 -0.15 17.32 1.04
CA LEU A 185 1.01 16.61 1.54
C LEU A 185 1.67 15.87 0.37
N CYS A 186 2.94 16.19 0.12
CA CYS A 186 3.78 15.45 -0.79
C CYS A 186 4.40 14.26 -0.03
N ILE A 187 3.98 13.04 -0.38
CA ILE A 187 4.40 11.80 0.27
C ILE A 187 5.31 11.00 -0.65
N LYS A 188 6.51 10.68 -0.19
CA LYS A 188 7.48 9.86 -0.92
C LYS A 188 7.70 8.53 -0.21
N LEU A 189 7.67 7.43 -0.96
CA LEU A 189 8.01 6.12 -0.43
C LEU A 189 9.52 6.03 -0.16
N ALA A 190 9.91 5.91 1.10
CA ALA A 190 11.32 5.83 1.51
C ALA A 190 11.78 4.37 1.71
N ASN A 191 10.91 3.52 2.27
CA ASN A 191 11.18 2.10 2.42
C ASN A 191 9.89 1.28 2.34
N TYR A 192 9.72 0.50 1.27
CA TYR A 192 8.53 -0.30 1.03
C TYR A 192 8.35 -1.42 2.06
N GLU A 193 9.39 -2.23 2.30
CA GLU A 193 9.31 -3.38 3.21
C GLU A 193 9.02 -2.95 4.65
N LYS A 194 9.58 -1.80 5.07
CA LYS A 194 9.34 -1.24 6.40
C LYS A 194 8.08 -0.38 6.49
N GLY A 195 7.44 -0.02 5.37
CA GLY A 195 6.27 0.87 5.34
C GLY A 195 6.61 2.32 5.76
N ILE A 196 7.79 2.82 5.37
CA ILE A 196 8.27 4.15 5.74
C ILE A 196 8.05 5.13 4.58
N PHE A 197 7.42 6.26 4.90
CA PHE A 197 7.17 7.36 3.99
C PHE A 197 7.80 8.66 4.51
N GLN A 198 8.28 9.48 3.60
CA GLN A 198 8.68 10.86 3.86
C GLN A 198 7.55 11.81 3.49
N VAL A 199 7.29 12.79 4.34
CA VAL A 199 6.21 13.78 4.18
C VAL A 199 6.81 15.18 4.09
N GLN A 200 6.37 15.92 3.09
CA GLN A 200 6.65 17.34 2.91
C GLN A 200 5.34 18.09 2.63
N SER A 201 5.27 19.35 3.03
CA SER A 201 4.13 20.22 2.70
C SER A 201 4.29 20.81 1.31
N CYS A 202 3.20 20.83 0.54
CA CYS A 202 3.14 21.42 -0.80
C CYS A 202 1.90 22.32 -0.90
N TYR A 203 2.05 23.55 -1.41
CA TYR A 203 0.94 24.49 -1.53
C TYR A 203 0.17 24.26 -2.82
N LYS A 204 -1.16 24.47 -2.80
CA LYS A 204 -1.98 24.36 -4.02
C LYS A 204 -1.48 25.28 -5.14
N MET A 205 -1.03 26.50 -4.80
CA MET A 205 -0.56 27.49 -5.78
C MET A 205 0.73 27.09 -6.49
N THR A 206 1.49 26.13 -5.94
CA THR A 206 2.75 25.65 -6.54
C THR A 206 2.56 24.38 -7.38
N MET A 207 1.32 23.89 -7.50
CA MET A 207 1.02 22.71 -8.31
C MET A 207 0.36 23.13 -9.63
N ASP A 208 0.91 22.66 -10.75
CA ASP A 208 0.26 22.71 -12.07
C ASP A 208 -0.90 21.72 -12.10
N LEU A 209 -1.98 22.06 -11.40
CA LEU A 209 -3.21 21.28 -11.41
C LEU A 209 -3.94 21.59 -12.72
N ALA A 210 -4.07 20.59 -13.59
CA ALA A 210 -5.01 20.66 -14.70
C ALA A 210 -6.41 20.96 -14.12
N ARG A 211 -6.99 22.08 -14.56
CA ARG A 211 -8.32 22.53 -14.15
C ARG A 211 -9.41 21.57 -14.61
#